data_AF-A0AAX0PLH5-F1
#
_entry.id   AF-A0AAX0PLH5-F1
#
_cell.length_a   1.000
_cell.length_b   1.000
_cell.length_c   1.000
_cell.angle_alpha   90.00
_cell.angle_beta   90.00
_cell.angle_gamma   90.00
#
_symmetry.space_group_name_H-M   'P 1'
#
loop_
_entity.id
_entity.type
_entity.pdbx_description
1 polymer ?
#
loop_
_entity_poly.entity_id
_entity_poly.type
_entity_poly.pdbx_seq_one_letter_code
_entity_poly.pdbx_strand_id
1 'polypeptide(L)'
;MSVNFSPCVLIPCYNHGAMMPGVLARLKPFNLPCIVVDDGSDAATQQQLDNLVAEQPGVTLIRLAENTGKGAAVMRGLQAAADAGFSHAVQVDADGQHAIEDIPKLLALAEQHPVALISGQPIYDDSIPRSRLYGRWVTHVWVWIETLSLQLKDSMCGFRVYPVAPTLQLAKYATIGKRMDFDTEVMVRLYWQGNTSYFVPTRVTYPQDGLSHFDALKDNVRISLMHTRLFFGMLPRIPSLLMRRSSSHWARQSEVKGLWGMRLMLLVWRLLGRTAFSALLYPVVGVYWLTAARARKASQDWLARVRQHQPQAAKLNSYQHFLRFGNAMLDKIASWRGELQLGHDVLFAPGAEAALDVRDPRGKLLLASHLGDVEVCRALAKIQGYKTINALVFSENAQRFKQIMQEMAPQAGINLMPVTDIGPETAILLKEKLDNGEWVAIVGDRIAVTPQRGGDWRVCWSPFMGQPAPFPQGPFILASILRCPVNLIFALRQRGKLHIHCETFADPLLLPRGERQQALQNAIDHYAARLEHYALQSPLDWFNFFDFWQLPEIQDKE
;
A
#
# COMPACT_ATOMS: atom_id res chain seq x y z
N MET A 1 -21.20 -19.65 18.73
CA MET A 1 -21.26 -19.34 20.17
C MET A 1 -20.51 -18.04 20.38
N SER A 2 -21.17 -17.00 20.86
CA SER A 2 -20.50 -15.78 21.32
C SER A 2 -19.59 -16.16 22.47
N VAL A 3 -18.28 -16.14 22.25
CA VAL A 3 -17.30 -16.33 23.32
C VAL A 3 -17.45 -15.11 24.23
N ASN A 4 -17.94 -15.29 25.46
CA ASN A 4 -17.99 -14.19 26.41
C ASN A 4 -16.57 -13.66 26.61
N PHE A 5 -16.38 -12.37 26.34
CA PHE A 5 -15.09 -11.72 26.50
C PHE A 5 -14.75 -11.64 27.99
N SER A 6 -13.86 -12.53 28.42
CA SER A 6 -13.37 -12.67 29.78
C SER A 6 -11.84 -12.68 29.76
N PRO A 7 -11.19 -11.52 29.99
CA PRO A 7 -9.74 -11.42 30.02
C PRO A 7 -9.16 -11.60 31.43
N CYS A 8 -7.94 -12.14 31.52
CA CYS A 8 -7.12 -12.15 32.73
C CYS A 8 -5.73 -11.56 32.46
N VAL A 9 -5.00 -11.22 33.51
CA VAL A 9 -3.58 -10.86 33.44
C VAL A 9 -2.73 -12.11 33.69
N LEU A 10 -1.63 -12.25 32.96
CA LEU A 10 -0.68 -13.34 33.08
C LEU A 10 0.73 -12.78 33.23
N ILE A 11 1.40 -13.12 34.34
CA ILE A 11 2.73 -12.61 34.68
C ILE A 11 3.70 -13.78 34.84
N PRO A 12 4.60 -14.04 33.87
CA PRO A 12 5.73 -14.93 34.10
C PRO A 12 6.76 -14.22 34.98
N CYS A 13 7.16 -14.85 36.09
CA CYS A 13 8.12 -14.32 37.05
C CYS A 13 9.30 -15.30 37.22
N TYR A 14 10.52 -14.78 37.11
CA TYR A 14 11.74 -15.49 37.50
C TYR A 14 12.67 -14.51 38.20
N ASN A 15 12.89 -14.69 39.52
CA ASN A 15 13.75 -13.84 40.36
C ASN A 15 13.41 -12.33 40.34
N HIS A 16 12.15 -11.97 40.11
CA HIS A 16 11.65 -10.59 40.08
C HIS A 16 10.76 -10.25 41.29
N GLY A 17 10.89 -10.96 42.41
CA GLY A 17 10.01 -10.81 43.58
C GLY A 17 9.93 -9.38 44.11
N ALA A 18 11.05 -8.64 44.10
CA ALA A 18 11.10 -7.26 44.58
C ALA A 18 10.26 -6.27 43.73
N MET A 19 10.09 -6.55 42.43
CA MET A 19 9.34 -5.68 41.51
C MET A 19 7.83 -5.98 41.53
N MET A 20 7.44 -7.17 42.00
CA MET A 20 6.07 -7.65 41.92
C MET A 20 5.03 -6.83 42.69
N PRO A 21 5.30 -6.32 43.92
CA PRO A 21 4.36 -5.45 44.61
C PRO A 21 3.99 -4.21 43.78
N GLY A 22 4.99 -3.59 43.13
CA GLY A 22 4.78 -2.39 42.30
C GLY A 22 3.97 -2.68 41.03
N VAL A 23 4.25 -3.80 40.37
CA VAL A 23 3.50 -4.24 39.17
C VAL A 23 2.03 -4.55 39.54
N LEU A 24 1.79 -5.30 40.62
CA LEU A 24 0.42 -5.63 41.05
C LEU A 24 -0.35 -4.38 41.52
N ALA A 25 0.30 -3.45 42.22
CA ALA A 25 -0.32 -2.19 42.61
C ALA A 25 -0.77 -1.36 41.39
N ARG A 26 0.04 -1.32 40.32
CA ARG A 26 -0.32 -0.68 39.05
C ARG A 26 -1.44 -1.40 38.30
N LEU A 27 -1.61 -2.70 38.51
CA LEU A 27 -2.66 -3.51 37.88
C LEU A 27 -4.01 -3.41 38.60
N LYS A 28 -4.01 -3.09 39.89
CA LYS A 28 -5.22 -2.99 40.72
C LYS A 28 -6.37 -2.15 40.12
N PRO A 29 -6.12 -0.99 39.46
CA PRO A 29 -7.18 -0.19 38.86
C PRO A 29 -7.95 -0.87 37.73
N PHE A 30 -7.38 -1.88 37.07
CA PHE A 30 -8.05 -2.58 35.96
C PHE A 30 -9.05 -3.65 36.43
N ASN A 31 -8.99 -4.05 37.71
CA ASN A 31 -9.89 -5.05 38.31
C ASN A 31 -9.97 -6.37 37.52
N LEU A 32 -8.81 -6.85 37.03
CA LEU A 32 -8.69 -8.10 36.28
C LEU A 32 -8.13 -9.22 37.17
N PRO A 33 -8.62 -10.47 37.03
CA PRO A 33 -7.98 -11.63 37.65
C PRO A 33 -6.54 -11.76 37.18
N CYS A 34 -5.62 -12.07 38.09
CA CYS A 34 -4.19 -12.15 37.78
C CYS A 34 -3.66 -13.55 38.04
N ILE A 35 -2.95 -14.11 37.06
CA ILE A 35 -2.25 -15.38 37.16
C ILE A 35 -0.75 -15.07 37.14
N VAL A 36 -0.06 -15.36 38.24
CA VAL A 36 1.39 -15.25 38.34
C VAL A 36 1.98 -16.65 38.22
N VAL A 37 2.93 -16.83 37.30
CA VAL A 37 3.65 -18.09 37.11
C VAL A 37 5.09 -17.90 37.55
N ASP A 38 5.45 -18.49 38.68
CA ASP A 38 6.80 -18.56 39.20
C ASP A 38 7.59 -19.66 38.47
N ASP A 39 8.50 -19.26 37.58
CA ASP A 39 9.34 -20.14 36.75
C ASP A 39 10.58 -20.63 37.51
N GLY A 40 10.37 -21.18 38.71
CA GLY A 40 11.43 -21.75 39.55
C GLY A 40 12.37 -20.70 40.14
N SER A 41 11.83 -19.60 40.70
CA SER A 41 12.62 -18.54 41.34
C SER A 41 13.30 -19.01 42.63
N ASP A 42 14.24 -18.21 43.14
CA ASP A 42 14.89 -18.42 44.42
C ASP A 42 13.93 -18.35 45.62
N ALA A 43 14.39 -18.85 46.78
CA ALA A 43 13.58 -18.91 48.00
C ALA A 43 13.10 -17.53 48.48
N ALA A 44 13.91 -16.49 48.27
CA ALA A 44 13.54 -15.12 48.63
C ALA A 44 12.37 -14.60 47.79
N THR A 45 12.41 -14.82 46.47
CA THR A 45 11.33 -14.47 45.55
C THR A 45 10.08 -15.31 45.83
N GLN A 46 10.23 -16.61 46.09
CA GLN A 46 9.11 -17.48 46.44
C GLN A 46 8.35 -16.97 47.68
N GLN A 47 9.09 -16.63 48.75
CA GLN A 47 8.50 -16.08 49.97
C GLN A 47 7.78 -14.75 49.71
N GLN A 48 8.34 -13.88 48.88
CA GLN A 48 7.71 -12.62 48.52
C GLN A 48 6.41 -12.84 47.73
N LEU A 49 6.40 -13.78 46.78
CA LEU A 49 5.20 -14.13 46.02
C LEU A 49 4.12 -14.77 46.92
N ASP A 50 4.50 -15.62 47.86
CA ASP A 50 3.58 -16.24 48.81
C ASP A 50 2.89 -15.18 49.70
N ASN A 51 3.66 -14.21 50.19
CA ASN A 51 3.12 -13.08 50.97
C ASN A 51 2.15 -12.22 50.12
N LEU A 52 2.51 -11.93 48.87
CA LEU A 52 1.69 -11.12 47.96
C LEU A 52 0.34 -11.75 47.65
N VAL A 53 0.30 -13.07 47.48
CA VAL A 53 -0.93 -13.81 47.18
C VAL A 53 -1.84 -13.89 48.41
N ALA A 54 -1.25 -14.03 49.60
CA ALA A 54 -2.02 -14.01 50.85
C ALA A 54 -2.74 -12.66 51.07
N GLU A 55 -2.14 -11.57 50.61
CA GLU A 55 -2.70 -10.21 50.73
C GLU A 55 -3.69 -9.83 49.62
N GLN A 56 -3.73 -10.58 48.51
CA GLN A 56 -4.51 -10.22 47.31
C GLN A 56 -5.38 -11.39 46.79
N PRO A 57 -6.67 -11.48 47.20
CA PRO A 57 -7.55 -12.59 46.84
C PRO A 57 -7.90 -12.73 45.34
N GLY A 58 -7.43 -11.83 44.48
CA GLY A 58 -7.59 -11.88 43.02
C GLY A 58 -6.37 -12.43 42.26
N VAL A 59 -5.32 -12.85 42.97
CA VAL A 59 -4.07 -13.35 42.39
C VAL A 59 -3.98 -14.87 42.55
N THR A 60 -3.81 -15.58 41.45
CA THR A 60 -3.53 -17.02 41.42
C THR A 60 -2.04 -17.23 41.20
N LEU A 61 -1.37 -17.95 42.08
CA LEU A 61 0.06 -18.29 41.94
C LEU A 61 0.23 -19.73 41.48
N ILE A 62 1.03 -19.93 40.44
CA ILE A 62 1.42 -21.23 39.91
C ILE A 62 2.94 -21.34 40.01
N ARG A 63 3.44 -22.37 40.69
CA ARG A 63 4.88 -22.60 40.87
C ARG A 63 5.37 -23.74 39.97
N LEU A 64 6.45 -23.47 39.24
CA LEU A 64 7.23 -24.48 38.52
C LEU A 64 8.43 -24.92 39.38
N ALA A 65 8.79 -26.20 39.29
CA ALA A 65 9.85 -26.77 40.12
C ALA A 65 11.25 -26.25 39.78
N GLU A 66 11.48 -25.89 38.51
CA GLU A 66 12.76 -25.41 37.99
C GLU A 66 12.53 -24.36 36.89
N ASN A 67 13.57 -23.59 36.54
CA ASN A 67 13.51 -22.61 35.46
C ASN A 67 13.40 -23.30 34.09
N THR A 68 12.20 -23.26 33.54
CA THR A 68 11.87 -23.84 32.23
C THR A 68 11.88 -22.81 31.10
N GLY A 69 11.87 -21.52 31.46
CA GLY A 69 11.93 -20.37 30.56
C GLY A 69 10.60 -19.62 30.45
N LYS A 70 10.70 -18.32 30.11
CA LYS A 70 9.56 -17.41 29.95
C LYS A 70 8.42 -18.00 29.11
N GLY A 71 8.71 -18.58 27.96
CA GLY A 71 7.71 -19.18 27.07
C GLY A 71 6.99 -20.37 27.70
N ALA A 72 7.70 -21.22 28.45
CA ALA A 72 7.09 -22.32 29.18
C ALA A 72 6.18 -21.82 30.30
N ALA A 73 6.61 -20.80 31.05
CA ALA A 73 5.81 -20.15 32.08
C ALA A 73 4.53 -19.51 31.50
N VAL A 74 4.63 -18.79 30.37
CA VAL A 74 3.48 -18.21 29.68
C VAL A 74 2.52 -19.30 29.20
N MET A 75 3.02 -20.38 28.57
CA MET A 75 2.16 -21.49 28.14
C MET A 75 1.45 -22.18 29.30
N ARG A 76 2.13 -22.38 30.44
CA ARG A 76 1.52 -22.94 31.66
C ARG A 76 0.41 -22.03 32.20
N GLY A 77 0.64 -20.72 32.17
CA GLY A 77 -0.34 -19.72 32.57
C GLY A 77 -1.53 -19.64 31.62
N LEU A 78 -1.32 -19.73 30.31
CA LEU A 78 -2.39 -19.81 29.31
C LEU A 78 -3.26 -21.05 29.50
N GLN A 79 -2.66 -22.19 29.86
CA GLN A 79 -3.42 -23.39 30.20
C GLN A 79 -4.28 -23.17 31.44
N ALA A 80 -3.73 -22.61 32.51
CA ALA A 80 -4.51 -22.27 33.70
C ALA A 80 -5.61 -21.26 33.42
N ALA A 81 -5.35 -20.29 32.52
CA ALA A 81 -6.34 -19.32 32.10
C ALA A 81 -7.52 -20.01 31.38
N ALA A 82 -7.22 -20.97 30.50
CA ALA A 82 -8.25 -21.78 29.84
C ALA A 82 -9.05 -22.64 30.83
N ASP A 83 -8.38 -23.28 31.79
CA ASP A 83 -9.01 -24.12 32.81
C ASP A 83 -9.96 -23.30 33.70
N ALA A 84 -9.62 -22.03 33.95
CA ALA A 84 -10.45 -21.07 34.67
C ALA A 84 -11.54 -20.39 33.79
N GLY A 85 -11.62 -20.73 32.50
CA GLY A 85 -12.65 -20.23 31.59
C GLY A 85 -12.35 -18.86 30.95
N PHE A 86 -11.12 -18.35 31.05
CA PHE A 86 -10.74 -17.09 30.42
C PHE A 86 -10.58 -17.24 28.90
N SER A 87 -11.10 -16.24 28.18
CA SER A 87 -11.02 -16.16 26.72
C SER A 87 -9.70 -15.56 26.23
N HIS A 88 -9.12 -14.63 27.01
CA HIS A 88 -7.95 -13.85 26.65
C HIS A 88 -7.01 -13.71 27.85
N ALA A 89 -5.70 -13.70 27.60
CA ALA A 89 -4.70 -13.47 28.65
C ALA A 89 -3.75 -12.34 28.23
N VAL A 90 -3.66 -11.31 29.07
CA VAL A 90 -2.72 -10.19 28.90
C VAL A 90 -1.40 -10.55 29.56
N GLN A 91 -0.38 -10.83 28.77
CA GLN A 91 0.98 -11.03 29.26
C GLN A 91 1.57 -9.68 29.69
N VAL A 92 2.03 -9.62 30.94
CA VAL A 92 2.78 -8.50 31.51
C VAL A 92 4.07 -9.04 32.12
N ASP A 93 5.22 -8.53 31.69
CA ASP A 93 6.51 -8.94 32.25
C ASP A 93 6.67 -8.41 33.69
N ALA A 94 7.30 -9.21 34.57
CA ALA A 94 7.46 -8.92 36.00
C ALA A 94 8.47 -7.79 36.31
N ASP A 95 9.19 -7.29 35.31
CA ASP A 95 10.23 -6.26 35.44
C ASP A 95 9.68 -4.81 35.47
N GLY A 96 8.39 -4.63 35.19
CA GLY A 96 7.73 -3.33 35.21
C GLY A 96 8.06 -2.40 34.03
N GLN A 97 8.75 -2.88 32.99
CA GLN A 97 9.18 -2.05 31.84
C GLN A 97 8.04 -1.58 30.94
N HIS A 98 6.89 -2.24 31.00
CA HIS A 98 5.73 -1.94 30.16
C HIS A 98 4.86 -0.80 30.72
N ALA A 99 4.31 0.00 29.80
CA ALA A 99 3.22 0.93 30.10
C ALA A 99 1.90 0.15 30.26
N ILE A 100 1.72 -0.45 31.44
CA ILE A 100 0.54 -1.25 31.81
C ILE A 100 -0.76 -0.43 31.68
N GLU A 101 -0.66 0.90 31.70
CA GLU A 101 -1.75 1.85 31.46
C GLU A 101 -2.40 1.70 30.07
N ASP A 102 -1.73 1.04 29.11
CA ASP A 102 -2.27 0.73 27.78
C ASP A 102 -3.09 -0.58 27.72
N ILE A 103 -3.22 -1.35 28.83
CA ILE A 103 -4.05 -2.56 28.91
C ILE A 103 -5.49 -2.34 28.40
N PRO A 104 -6.22 -1.27 28.78
CA PRO A 104 -7.58 -1.04 28.30
C PRO A 104 -7.67 -0.93 26.76
N LYS A 105 -6.66 -0.32 26.12
CA LYS A 105 -6.60 -0.20 24.65
C LYS A 105 -6.37 -1.56 23.99
N LEU A 106 -5.47 -2.35 24.56
CA LEU A 106 -5.20 -3.71 24.10
C LEU A 106 -6.44 -4.61 24.22
N LEU A 107 -7.15 -4.54 25.35
CA LEU A 107 -8.36 -5.33 25.60
C LEU A 107 -9.53 -4.92 24.71
N ALA A 108 -9.75 -3.61 24.50
CA ALA A 108 -10.79 -3.12 23.59
C ALA A 108 -10.58 -3.66 22.17
N LEU A 109 -9.33 -3.76 21.71
CA LEU A 109 -9.02 -4.30 20.40
C LEU A 109 -9.14 -5.84 20.36
N ALA A 110 -8.84 -6.52 21.46
CA ALA A 110 -9.04 -7.96 21.59
C ALA A 110 -10.53 -8.32 21.58
N GLU A 111 -11.39 -7.50 22.21
CA GLU A 111 -12.84 -7.68 22.19
C GLU A 111 -13.42 -7.52 20.77
N GLN A 112 -12.92 -6.55 20.00
CA GLN A 112 -13.30 -6.35 18.60
C GLN A 112 -12.78 -7.47 17.68
N HIS A 113 -11.68 -8.12 18.06
CA HIS A 113 -11.03 -9.16 17.28
C HIS A 113 -10.71 -10.41 18.14
N PRO A 114 -11.72 -11.22 18.53
CA PRO A 114 -11.59 -12.27 19.56
C PRO A 114 -10.64 -13.42 19.24
N VAL A 115 -10.22 -13.55 17.98
CA VAL A 115 -9.30 -14.60 17.51
C VAL A 115 -7.91 -14.03 17.16
N ALA A 116 -7.71 -12.73 17.33
CA ALA A 116 -6.47 -12.06 16.97
C ALA A 116 -5.51 -11.99 18.15
N LEU A 117 -4.21 -11.96 17.85
CA LEU A 117 -3.19 -11.63 18.84
C LEU A 117 -2.98 -10.12 18.84
N ILE A 118 -3.15 -9.48 20.00
CA ILE A 118 -2.92 -8.05 20.13
C ILE A 118 -1.55 -7.84 20.78
N SER A 119 -0.69 -7.03 20.18
CA SER A 119 0.67 -6.79 20.71
C SER A 119 0.92 -5.30 20.91
N GLY A 120 1.70 -4.98 21.93
CA GLY A 120 2.36 -3.69 22.04
C GLY A 120 3.31 -3.50 20.86
N GLN A 121 3.33 -2.29 20.29
CA GLN A 121 4.37 -1.79 19.42
C GLN A 121 5.22 -0.80 20.22
N PRO A 122 6.43 -1.19 20.64
CA PRO A 122 7.24 -0.37 21.52
C PRO A 122 7.66 0.95 20.82
N ILE A 123 7.38 2.07 21.47
CA ILE A 123 7.94 3.38 21.19
C ILE A 123 9.10 3.58 22.15
N TYR A 124 10.31 3.63 21.61
CA TYR A 124 11.53 3.80 22.38
C TYR A 124 11.87 5.28 22.55
N ASP A 125 12.43 5.62 23.71
CA ASP A 125 13.13 6.88 23.94
C ASP A 125 14.65 6.70 23.74
N ASP A 126 15.43 7.75 24.02
CA ASP A 126 16.88 7.76 23.83
C ASP A 126 17.63 6.78 24.78
N SER A 127 16.94 6.10 25.71
CA SER A 127 17.56 5.20 26.68
C SER A 127 17.90 3.81 26.12
N ILE A 128 17.43 3.46 24.92
CA ILE A 128 17.63 2.13 24.35
C ILE A 128 19.09 1.89 23.86
N PRO A 129 19.72 0.76 24.23
CA PRO A 129 21.00 0.36 23.65
C PRO A 129 20.91 0.09 22.14
N ARG A 130 21.81 0.69 21.34
CA ARG A 130 21.83 0.55 19.86
C ARG A 130 21.89 -0.91 19.39
N SER A 131 22.57 -1.79 20.13
CA SER A 131 22.65 -3.23 19.82
C SER A 131 21.28 -3.91 19.86
N ARG A 132 20.39 -3.51 20.78
CA ARG A 132 19.02 -4.03 20.88
C ARG A 132 18.14 -3.53 19.74
N LEU A 133 18.33 -2.29 19.28
CA LEU A 133 17.65 -1.75 18.09
C LEU A 133 18.00 -2.55 16.84
N TYR A 134 19.29 -2.78 16.59
CA TYR A 134 19.73 -3.55 15.41
C TYR A 134 19.29 -5.02 15.47
N GLY A 135 19.40 -5.66 16.64
CA GLY A 135 18.94 -7.04 16.83
C GLY A 135 17.44 -7.20 16.53
N ARG A 136 16.60 -6.30 17.07
CA ARG A 136 15.17 -6.28 16.79
C ARG A 136 14.85 -6.07 15.32
N TRP A 137 15.56 -5.15 14.67
CA TRP A 137 15.38 -4.90 13.24
C TRP A 137 15.70 -6.13 12.38
N VAL A 138 16.77 -6.88 12.71
CA VAL A 138 17.10 -8.14 12.03
C VAL A 138 15.96 -9.17 12.21
N THR A 139 15.44 -9.31 13.43
CA THR A 139 14.29 -10.18 13.69
C THR A 139 13.05 -9.76 12.91
N HIS A 140 12.75 -8.45 12.78
CA HIS A 140 11.64 -7.97 11.95
C HIS A 140 11.80 -8.40 10.49
N VAL A 141 13.02 -8.32 9.93
CA VAL A 141 13.30 -8.75 8.56
C VAL A 141 13.01 -10.23 8.38
N TRP A 142 13.48 -11.09 9.29
CA TRP A 142 13.22 -12.52 9.24
C TRP A 142 11.73 -12.86 9.38
N VAL A 143 11.02 -12.22 10.30
CA VAL A 143 9.58 -12.40 10.46
C VAL A 143 8.81 -12.03 9.19
N TRP A 144 9.20 -10.95 8.50
CA TRP A 144 8.59 -10.58 7.22
C TRP A 144 8.84 -11.61 6.13
N ILE A 145 10.01 -12.22 6.11
CA ILE A 145 10.32 -13.33 5.21
C ILE A 145 9.42 -14.51 5.56
N GLU A 146 9.45 -14.99 6.81
CA GLU A 146 8.72 -16.17 7.30
C GLU A 146 7.21 -16.08 7.13
N THR A 147 6.65 -14.87 7.12
CA THR A 147 5.22 -14.63 6.96
C THR A 147 4.82 -14.13 5.58
N LEU A 148 5.80 -13.79 4.72
CA LEU A 148 5.61 -13.08 3.45
C LEU A 148 4.73 -11.82 3.60
N SER A 149 4.81 -11.15 4.75
CA SER A 149 3.92 -10.05 5.14
C SER A 149 4.65 -8.98 5.94
N LEU A 150 4.27 -7.70 5.70
CA LEU A 150 4.75 -6.54 6.46
C LEU A 150 3.77 -6.12 7.58
N GLN A 151 2.77 -6.97 7.85
CA GLN A 151 1.74 -6.70 8.84
C GLN A 151 2.28 -6.79 10.28
N LEU A 152 3.21 -7.72 10.53
CA LEU A 152 3.85 -7.89 11.83
C LEU A 152 4.88 -6.77 12.04
N LYS A 153 4.60 -5.87 12.99
CA LYS A 153 5.42 -4.66 13.25
C LYS A 153 6.55 -4.92 14.25
N ASP A 154 6.26 -5.60 15.35
CA ASP A 154 7.26 -6.03 16.32
C ASP A 154 6.88 -7.39 16.93
N SER A 155 7.76 -8.38 16.78
CA SER A 155 7.52 -9.74 17.25
C SER A 155 8.21 -10.06 18.57
N MET A 156 8.89 -9.10 19.20
CA MET A 156 9.72 -9.33 20.39
C MET A 156 9.17 -8.66 21.65
N CYS A 157 8.21 -7.74 21.52
CA CYS A 157 7.53 -7.14 22.67
C CYS A 157 6.65 -8.18 23.38
N GLY A 158 6.89 -8.42 24.68
CA GLY A 158 6.13 -9.38 25.48
C GLY A 158 4.79 -8.84 26.00
N PHE A 159 4.53 -7.54 25.88
CA PHE A 159 3.25 -6.95 26.28
C PHE A 159 2.16 -7.24 25.25
N ARG A 160 1.35 -8.26 25.52
CA ARG A 160 0.45 -8.86 24.52
C ARG A 160 -0.82 -9.41 25.12
N VAL A 161 -1.87 -9.46 24.31
CA VAL A 161 -3.10 -10.19 24.59
C VAL A 161 -3.15 -11.41 23.69
N TYR A 162 -3.10 -12.59 24.32
CA TYR A 162 -3.24 -13.87 23.65
C TYR A 162 -4.71 -14.27 23.61
N PRO A 163 -5.26 -14.64 22.44
CA PRO A 163 -6.51 -15.38 22.39
C PRO A 163 -6.19 -16.79 22.87
N VAL A 164 -6.74 -17.17 24.04
CA VAL A 164 -6.32 -18.37 24.78
C VAL A 164 -6.57 -19.63 23.96
N ALA A 165 -7.78 -19.79 23.42
CA ALA A 165 -8.14 -20.98 22.64
C ALA A 165 -7.29 -21.17 21.37
N PRO A 166 -7.13 -20.16 20.48
CA PRO A 166 -6.21 -20.29 19.33
C PRO A 166 -4.76 -20.58 19.73
N THR A 167 -4.26 -19.95 20.79
CA THR A 167 -2.87 -20.12 21.22
C THR A 167 -2.60 -21.53 21.77
N LEU A 168 -3.53 -22.08 22.56
CA LEU A 168 -3.45 -23.47 23.01
C LEU A 168 -3.67 -24.47 21.88
N GLN A 169 -4.52 -24.15 20.90
CA GLN A 169 -4.68 -24.98 19.71
C GLN A 169 -3.37 -25.08 18.92
N LEU A 170 -2.63 -23.98 18.78
CA LEU A 170 -1.29 -23.99 18.18
C LEU A 170 -0.34 -24.94 18.91
N ALA A 171 -0.31 -24.88 20.24
CA ALA A 171 0.60 -25.70 21.05
C ALA A 171 0.34 -27.21 20.95
N LYS A 172 -0.85 -27.63 20.51
CA LYS A 172 -1.15 -29.06 20.24
C LYS A 172 -0.44 -29.62 19.01
N TYR A 173 -0.15 -28.77 18.02
CA TYR A 173 0.39 -29.21 16.72
C TYR A 173 1.82 -28.71 16.45
N ALA A 174 2.35 -27.84 17.31
CA ALA A 174 3.67 -27.26 17.12
C ALA A 174 4.42 -27.13 18.46
N THR A 175 5.70 -27.53 18.45
CA THR A 175 6.61 -27.26 19.56
C THR A 175 7.10 -25.81 19.49
N ILE A 176 6.51 -24.96 20.32
CA ILE A 176 6.87 -23.54 20.45
C ILE A 176 8.12 -23.42 21.34
N GLY A 177 9.01 -22.48 21.04
CA GLY A 177 10.15 -22.10 21.87
C GLY A 177 9.76 -21.86 23.33
N LYS A 178 10.65 -22.21 24.27
CA LYS A 178 10.36 -22.15 25.71
C LYS A 178 10.98 -20.92 26.39
N ARG A 179 11.87 -20.19 25.72
CA ARG A 179 12.64 -19.07 26.30
C ARG A 179 12.36 -17.80 25.51
N MET A 180 13.39 -16.98 25.24
CA MET A 180 13.26 -15.67 24.57
C MET A 180 12.81 -15.77 23.10
N ASP A 181 12.92 -16.95 22.50
CA ASP A 181 12.42 -17.30 21.18
C ASP A 181 10.88 -17.44 21.12
N PHE A 182 10.22 -17.66 22.27
CA PHE A 182 8.78 -17.88 22.35
C PHE A 182 7.96 -16.75 21.72
N ASP A 183 8.22 -15.49 22.11
CA ASP A 183 7.40 -14.35 21.72
C ASP A 183 7.35 -14.20 20.19
N THR A 184 8.47 -14.34 19.50
CA THR A 184 8.48 -14.27 18.03
C THR A 184 7.81 -15.50 17.41
N GLU A 185 8.15 -16.70 17.90
CA GLU A 185 7.66 -17.94 17.29
C GLU A 185 6.13 -18.10 17.39
N VAL A 186 5.55 -17.81 18.55
CA VAL A 186 4.10 -17.92 18.75
C VAL A 186 3.34 -16.98 17.83
N MET A 187 3.83 -15.75 17.63
CA MET A 187 3.20 -14.76 16.74
C MET A 187 3.26 -15.21 15.27
N VAL A 188 4.42 -15.67 14.80
CA VAL A 188 4.58 -16.16 13.41
C VAL A 188 3.70 -17.38 13.15
N ARG A 189 3.65 -18.32 14.10
CA ARG A 189 2.87 -19.54 13.92
C ARG A 189 1.36 -19.32 14.04
N LEU A 190 0.90 -18.43 14.92
CA LEU A 190 -0.50 -17.98 14.92
C LEU A 190 -0.86 -17.30 13.60
N TYR A 191 0.06 -16.50 13.05
CA TYR A 191 -0.11 -15.95 11.72
C TYR A 191 -0.24 -17.07 10.68
N TRP A 192 0.58 -18.11 10.71
CA TRP A 192 0.40 -19.23 9.76
C TRP A 192 -0.91 -20.01 9.92
N GLN A 193 -1.56 -19.96 11.10
CA GLN A 193 -2.89 -20.54 11.32
C GLN A 193 -4.06 -19.66 10.85
N GLY A 194 -3.77 -18.44 10.38
CA GLY A 194 -4.79 -17.49 9.93
C GLY A 194 -5.23 -16.47 10.98
N ASN A 195 -4.67 -16.53 12.20
CA ASN A 195 -4.92 -15.52 13.22
C ASN A 195 -4.19 -14.23 12.85
N THR A 196 -4.88 -13.10 12.89
CA THR A 196 -4.31 -11.79 12.56
C THR A 196 -3.65 -11.19 13.79
N SER A 197 -2.60 -10.39 13.60
CA SER A 197 -2.02 -9.60 14.70
C SER A 197 -2.30 -8.12 14.51
N TYR A 198 -2.67 -7.45 15.60
CA TYR A 198 -2.85 -6.01 15.67
C TYR A 198 -1.90 -5.39 16.68
N PHE A 199 -1.59 -4.11 16.49
CA PHE A 199 -0.55 -3.42 17.24
C PHE A 199 -1.09 -2.16 17.90
N VAL A 200 -0.76 -1.99 19.19
CA VAL A 200 -1.05 -0.77 19.95
C VAL A 200 0.29 -0.10 20.29
N PRO A 201 0.55 1.14 19.83
CA PRO A 201 1.76 1.85 20.22
C PRO A 201 1.82 2.05 21.74
N THR A 202 2.88 1.55 22.37
CA THR A 202 3.09 1.55 23.83
C THR A 202 4.48 2.03 24.15
N ARG A 203 4.64 2.81 25.23
CA ARG A 203 5.98 3.18 25.70
C ARG A 203 6.62 1.99 26.42
N VAL A 204 7.93 1.85 26.27
CA VAL A 204 8.75 0.89 27.02
C VAL A 204 9.94 1.63 27.61
N THR A 205 10.09 1.55 28.92
CA THR A 205 11.17 2.24 29.65
C THR A 205 12.22 1.23 30.10
N TYR A 206 13.50 1.54 29.88
CA TYR A 206 14.62 0.73 30.36
C TYR A 206 15.24 1.35 31.62
N PRO A 207 14.88 0.88 32.84
CA PRO A 207 15.50 1.39 34.06
C PRO A 207 16.99 1.03 34.11
N GLN A 208 17.82 1.93 34.64
CA GLN A 208 19.29 1.78 34.71
C GLN A 208 19.73 0.57 35.57
N ASP A 209 18.92 0.17 36.55
CA ASP A 209 19.16 -0.99 37.44
C ASP A 209 18.33 -2.24 37.07
N GLY A 210 17.79 -2.30 35.85
CA GLY A 210 16.94 -3.41 35.41
C GLY A 210 17.71 -4.73 35.30
N LEU A 211 17.27 -5.75 36.05
CA LEU A 211 17.77 -7.13 35.93
C LEU A 211 17.34 -7.71 34.57
N SER A 212 18.28 -7.80 33.63
CA SER A 212 18.04 -8.40 32.32
C SER A 212 18.56 -9.84 32.30
N HIS A 213 17.66 -10.83 32.32
CA HIS A 213 18.01 -12.25 32.18
C HIS A 213 18.32 -12.72 30.75
N PHE A 214 18.64 -11.79 29.84
CA PHE A 214 19.02 -12.10 28.45
C PHE A 214 20.49 -12.51 28.36
N ASP A 215 20.76 -13.77 27.99
CA ASP A 215 22.10 -14.28 27.70
C ASP A 215 22.45 -14.01 26.25
N ALA A 216 23.33 -13.03 26.02
CA ALA A 216 23.65 -12.53 24.69
C ALA A 216 24.18 -13.59 23.70
N LEU A 217 24.77 -14.69 24.18
CA LEU A 217 25.24 -15.75 23.29
C LEU A 217 24.14 -16.80 23.08
N LYS A 218 23.63 -17.36 24.17
CA LYS A 218 22.70 -18.51 24.10
C LYS A 218 21.35 -18.11 23.51
N ASP A 219 20.85 -16.91 23.84
CA ASP A 219 19.56 -16.46 23.32
C ASP A 219 19.64 -16.06 21.84
N ASN A 220 20.75 -15.46 21.39
CA ASN A 220 20.94 -15.19 19.95
C ASN A 220 21.05 -16.48 19.13
N VAL A 221 21.69 -17.53 19.65
CA VAL A 221 21.72 -18.85 18.99
C VAL A 221 20.31 -19.44 18.93
N ARG A 222 19.54 -19.38 20.01
CA ARG A 222 18.15 -19.88 20.05
C ARG A 222 17.25 -19.13 19.05
N ILE A 223 17.32 -17.80 19.03
CA ILE A 223 16.59 -16.95 18.08
C ILE A 223 16.99 -17.30 16.64
N SER A 224 18.27 -17.51 16.36
CA SER A 224 18.74 -17.90 15.03
C SER A 224 18.23 -19.28 14.60
N LEU A 225 18.25 -20.26 15.52
CA LEU A 225 17.70 -21.60 15.26
C LEU A 225 16.19 -21.56 15.08
N MET A 226 15.49 -20.75 15.87
CA MET A 226 14.05 -20.51 15.72
C MET A 226 13.74 -19.95 14.33
N HIS A 227 14.42 -18.88 13.88
CA HIS A 227 14.24 -18.32 12.54
C HIS A 227 14.56 -19.34 11.44
N THR A 228 15.61 -20.15 11.62
CA THR A 228 15.92 -21.25 10.70
C THR A 228 14.74 -22.23 10.58
N ARG A 229 14.16 -22.66 11.71
CA ARG A 229 12.99 -23.55 11.72
C ARG A 229 11.77 -22.89 11.09
N LEU A 230 11.55 -21.61 11.35
CA LEU A 230 10.42 -20.87 10.79
C LEU A 230 10.60 -20.69 9.27
N PHE A 231 11.80 -20.40 8.80
CA PHE A 231 12.09 -20.32 7.37
C PHE A 231 11.79 -21.64 6.66
N PHE A 232 12.31 -22.78 7.14
CA PHE A 232 11.98 -24.06 6.48
C PHE A 232 10.50 -24.45 6.66
N GLY A 233 9.88 -24.06 7.78
CA GLY A 233 8.46 -24.25 8.03
C GLY A 233 7.54 -23.43 7.12
N MET A 234 8.00 -22.28 6.62
CA MET A 234 7.22 -21.42 5.73
C MET A 234 7.11 -22.02 4.31
N LEU A 235 8.13 -22.76 3.85
CA LEU A 235 8.23 -23.22 2.45
C LEU A 235 6.99 -24.00 1.97
N PRO A 236 6.47 -25.01 2.70
CA PRO A 236 5.24 -25.69 2.30
C PRO A 236 3.98 -24.81 2.43
N ARG A 237 4.07 -23.68 3.13
CA ARG A 237 2.96 -22.74 3.40
C ARG A 237 2.97 -21.54 2.45
N ILE A 238 3.94 -21.42 1.55
CA ILE A 238 4.03 -20.30 0.59
C ILE A 238 2.71 -20.05 -0.16
N PRO A 239 2.01 -21.08 -0.69
CA PRO A 239 0.74 -20.85 -1.41
C PRO A 239 -0.34 -20.21 -0.52
N SER A 240 -0.53 -20.70 0.70
CA SER A 240 -1.54 -20.16 1.62
C SER A 240 -1.18 -18.77 2.15
N LEU A 241 0.11 -18.52 2.39
CA LEU A 241 0.61 -17.19 2.80
C LEU A 241 0.43 -16.15 1.69
N LEU A 242 0.66 -16.52 0.43
CA LEU A 242 0.42 -15.66 -0.73
C LEU A 242 -1.08 -15.40 -0.95
N MET A 243 -1.94 -16.42 -0.78
CA MET A 243 -3.40 -16.24 -0.84
C MET A 243 -3.90 -15.29 0.25
N ARG A 244 -3.34 -15.35 1.46
CA ARG A 244 -3.70 -14.43 2.55
C ARG A 244 -3.36 -12.98 2.21
N ARG A 245 -2.24 -12.74 1.51
CA ARG A 245 -1.83 -11.40 1.04
C ARG A 245 -2.83 -10.79 0.05
N SER A 246 -3.60 -11.61 -0.66
CA SER A 246 -4.62 -11.15 -1.63
C SER A 246 -5.84 -10.50 -1.00
N SER A 247 -6.03 -10.61 0.33
CA SER A 247 -7.20 -10.06 1.04
C SER A 247 -6.98 -8.64 1.59
N SER A 248 -5.74 -8.15 1.64
CA SER A 248 -5.46 -6.76 2.04
C SER A 248 -5.39 -5.87 0.80
N HIS A 249 -6.49 -5.19 0.55
CA HIS A 249 -6.60 -4.06 -0.37
C HIS A 249 -5.38 -3.13 -0.26
N TRP A 250 -4.74 -2.85 -1.39
CA TRP A 250 -3.53 -2.02 -1.54
C TRP A 250 -3.61 -0.64 -0.84
N ALA A 251 -4.83 -0.14 -0.61
CA ALA A 251 -5.12 1.13 0.04
C ALA A 251 -4.79 1.22 1.55
N ARG A 252 -4.38 0.13 2.22
CA ARG A 252 -4.01 0.15 3.67
C ARG A 252 -2.53 -0.08 3.99
N GLN A 253 -1.62 -0.04 3.02
CA GLN A 253 -0.17 -0.08 3.32
C GLN A 253 0.43 1.31 3.53
N SER A 254 0.30 1.85 4.73
CA SER A 254 1.34 2.65 5.40
C SER A 254 2.44 1.68 5.88
N GLU A 255 3.75 1.89 5.76
CA GLU A 255 4.61 3.05 5.52
C GLU A 255 6.04 2.48 5.31
N VAL A 256 7.00 3.30 4.85
CA VAL A 256 8.47 3.12 4.84
C VAL A 256 9.16 2.41 3.66
N LYS A 257 8.68 1.30 3.07
CA LYS A 257 9.54 0.53 2.10
C LYS A 257 9.51 0.92 0.62
N GLY A 258 8.52 1.67 0.14
CA GLY A 258 8.45 2.05 -1.28
C GLY A 258 9.57 3.03 -1.72
N LEU A 259 10.01 3.91 -0.82
CA LEU A 259 10.95 4.99 -1.14
C LEU A 259 12.39 4.49 -1.37
N TRP A 260 12.82 3.44 -0.68
CA TRP A 260 14.20 2.92 -0.82
C TRP A 260 14.44 2.23 -2.16
N GLY A 261 13.50 1.38 -2.60
CA GLY A 261 13.59 0.73 -3.92
C GLY A 261 13.57 1.76 -5.06
N MET A 262 12.72 2.77 -4.95
CA MET A 262 12.67 3.86 -5.92
C MET A 262 13.93 4.75 -5.87
N ARG A 263 14.47 5.09 -4.69
CA ARG A 263 15.75 5.83 -4.56
C ARG A 263 16.95 5.05 -5.10
N LEU A 264 16.97 3.73 -4.90
CA LEU A 264 18.00 2.86 -5.49
C LEU A 264 17.91 2.85 -7.02
N MET A 265 16.71 2.72 -7.57
CA MET A 265 16.50 2.83 -9.02
C MET A 265 16.98 4.19 -9.56
N LEU A 266 16.73 5.28 -8.83
CA LEU A 266 17.20 6.62 -9.21
C LEU A 266 18.72 6.76 -9.13
N LEU A 267 19.35 6.16 -8.12
CA LEU A 267 20.80 6.14 -7.99
C LEU A 267 21.43 5.33 -9.14
N VAL A 268 20.83 4.20 -9.52
CA VAL A 268 21.24 3.42 -10.70
C VAL A 268 21.12 4.23 -11.98
N TRP A 269 20.02 4.97 -12.20
CA TRP A 269 19.91 5.87 -13.35
C TRP A 269 21.02 6.93 -13.32
N ARG A 270 21.22 7.60 -12.18
CA ARG A 270 22.19 8.69 -12.06
C ARG A 270 23.63 8.23 -12.30
N LEU A 271 23.99 7.03 -11.86
CA LEU A 271 25.36 6.51 -11.97
C LEU A 271 25.63 5.74 -13.27
N LEU A 272 24.65 4.99 -13.77
CA LEU A 272 24.84 4.03 -14.87
C LEU A 272 24.03 4.39 -16.14
N GLY A 273 23.22 5.46 -16.08
CA GLY A 273 22.45 5.96 -17.21
C GLY A 273 21.18 5.16 -17.53
N ARG A 274 20.51 5.60 -18.60
CA ARG A 274 19.19 5.09 -19.03
C ARG A 274 19.23 3.62 -19.44
N THR A 275 20.30 3.16 -20.07
CA THR A 275 20.44 1.79 -20.56
C THR A 275 20.49 0.76 -19.43
N ALA A 276 21.29 1.04 -18.38
CA ALA A 276 21.37 0.19 -17.20
C ALA A 276 20.06 0.14 -16.43
N PHE A 277 19.36 1.27 -16.32
CA PHE A 277 18.03 1.30 -15.73
C PHE A 277 17.02 0.50 -16.55
N SER A 278 17.00 0.65 -17.88
CA SER A 278 16.13 -0.13 -18.76
C SER A 278 16.40 -1.63 -18.62
N ALA A 279 17.64 -2.06 -18.41
CA ALA A 279 17.98 -3.46 -18.14
C ALA A 279 17.41 -3.94 -16.79
N LEU A 280 17.51 -3.12 -15.74
CA LEU A 280 16.95 -3.39 -14.42
C LEU A 280 15.41 -3.41 -14.41
N LEU A 281 14.77 -2.73 -15.37
CA LEU A 281 13.32 -2.70 -15.51
C LEU A 281 12.75 -4.08 -15.90
N TYR A 282 13.49 -4.89 -16.68
CA TYR A 282 13.03 -6.23 -17.11
C TYR A 282 12.67 -7.16 -15.94
N PRO A 283 13.56 -7.45 -14.98
CA PRO A 283 13.21 -8.33 -13.86
C PRO A 283 12.12 -7.73 -12.96
N VAL A 284 12.11 -6.42 -12.74
CA VAL A 284 11.09 -5.74 -11.93
C VAL A 284 9.71 -5.87 -12.57
N VAL A 285 9.60 -5.59 -13.86
CA VAL A 285 8.36 -5.76 -14.63
C VAL A 285 7.98 -7.23 -14.73
N GLY A 286 8.94 -8.15 -14.80
CA GLY A 286 8.70 -9.60 -14.79
C GLY A 286 7.99 -10.06 -13.52
N VAL A 287 8.47 -9.65 -12.35
CA VAL A 287 7.82 -9.96 -11.06
C VAL A 287 6.42 -9.33 -11.00
N TYR A 288 6.28 -8.08 -11.45
CA TYR A 288 4.97 -7.41 -11.45
C TYR A 288 3.98 -8.09 -12.40
N TRP A 289 4.41 -8.45 -13.60
CA TRP A 289 3.61 -9.18 -14.58
C TRP A 289 3.19 -10.57 -14.06
N LEU A 290 4.04 -11.26 -13.30
CA LEU A 290 3.70 -12.55 -12.68
C LEU A 290 2.65 -12.42 -11.57
N THR A 291 2.75 -11.35 -10.77
CA THR A 291 1.92 -11.13 -9.57
C THR A 291 0.62 -10.37 -9.84
N ALA A 292 0.56 -9.49 -10.84
CA ALA A 292 -0.58 -8.64 -11.16
C ALA A 292 -1.58 -9.35 -12.10
N ALA A 293 -2.23 -10.41 -11.61
CA ALA A 293 -3.10 -11.27 -12.43
C ALA A 293 -4.24 -10.52 -13.13
N ARG A 294 -4.93 -9.60 -12.43
CA ARG A 294 -6.03 -8.78 -13.02
C ARG A 294 -5.52 -7.88 -14.14
N ALA A 295 -4.46 -7.12 -13.88
CA ALA A 295 -3.83 -6.24 -14.86
C ALA A 295 -3.27 -7.00 -16.07
N ARG A 296 -2.68 -8.17 -15.84
CA ARG A 296 -2.20 -9.06 -16.91
C ARG A 296 -3.36 -9.54 -17.78
N LYS A 297 -4.48 -9.94 -17.17
CA LYS A 297 -5.69 -10.36 -17.90
C LYS A 297 -6.24 -9.21 -18.76
N ALA A 298 -6.43 -8.02 -18.18
CA ALA A 298 -6.89 -6.85 -18.93
C ALA A 298 -5.97 -6.49 -20.11
N SER A 299 -4.65 -6.57 -19.91
CA SER A 299 -3.65 -6.39 -20.96
C SER A 299 -3.73 -7.45 -22.06
N GLN A 300 -4.00 -8.71 -21.71
CA GLN A 300 -4.21 -9.80 -22.68
C GLN A 300 -5.50 -9.60 -23.47
N ASP A 301 -6.59 -9.22 -22.81
CA ASP A 301 -7.90 -8.96 -23.41
C ASP A 301 -7.82 -7.78 -24.40
N TRP A 302 -7.13 -6.70 -24.01
CA TRP A 302 -6.81 -5.58 -24.91
C TRP A 302 -6.07 -6.04 -26.16
N LEU A 303 -4.97 -6.78 -26.00
CA LEU A 303 -4.18 -7.25 -27.14
C LEU A 303 -4.96 -8.24 -28.01
N ALA A 304 -5.86 -9.04 -27.42
CA ALA A 304 -6.75 -9.91 -28.18
C ALA A 304 -7.71 -9.09 -29.07
N ARG A 305 -8.29 -8.01 -28.55
CA ARG A 305 -9.14 -7.08 -29.32
C ARG A 305 -8.35 -6.41 -30.45
N VAL A 306 -7.13 -5.94 -30.17
CA VAL A 306 -6.25 -5.35 -31.19
C VAL A 306 -5.96 -6.36 -32.31
N ARG A 307 -5.68 -7.63 -31.97
CA ARG A 307 -5.41 -8.68 -32.97
C ARG A 307 -6.60 -8.97 -33.89
N GLN A 308 -7.83 -8.81 -33.40
CA GLN A 308 -9.03 -8.94 -34.24
C GLN A 308 -9.09 -7.86 -35.33
N HIS A 309 -8.60 -6.65 -35.04
CA HIS A 309 -8.57 -5.52 -35.98
C HIS A 309 -7.29 -5.51 -36.83
N GLN A 310 -6.17 -5.99 -36.28
CA GLN A 310 -4.86 -6.04 -36.93
C GLN A 310 -4.16 -7.37 -36.65
N PRO A 311 -4.35 -8.40 -37.51
CA PRO A 311 -3.73 -9.73 -37.31
C PRO A 311 -2.19 -9.70 -37.20
N GLN A 312 -1.55 -8.72 -37.86
CA GLN A 312 -0.11 -8.47 -37.78
C GLN A 312 0.40 -8.11 -36.37
N ALA A 313 -0.49 -7.66 -35.47
CA ALA A 313 -0.19 -7.40 -34.06
C ALA A 313 -0.08 -8.69 -33.21
N ALA A 314 -0.20 -9.89 -33.80
CA ALA A 314 -0.08 -11.17 -33.11
C ALA A 314 1.27 -11.36 -32.37
N LYS A 315 2.33 -10.68 -32.82
CA LYS A 315 3.65 -10.71 -32.17
C LYS A 315 3.70 -9.95 -30.84
N LEU A 316 2.72 -9.09 -30.58
CA LEU A 316 2.62 -8.31 -29.35
C LEU A 316 2.16 -9.20 -28.19
N ASN A 317 2.81 -9.07 -27.04
CA ASN A 317 2.43 -9.80 -25.84
C ASN A 317 2.24 -8.87 -24.63
N SER A 318 1.52 -9.38 -23.62
CA SER A 318 1.20 -8.61 -22.42
C SER A 318 2.46 -8.17 -21.67
N TYR A 319 3.53 -8.97 -21.67
CA TYR A 319 4.77 -8.58 -21.01
C TYR A 319 5.44 -7.37 -21.69
N GLN A 320 5.45 -7.30 -23.02
CA GLN A 320 5.90 -6.12 -23.78
C GLN A 320 5.04 -4.88 -23.48
N HIS A 321 3.73 -5.07 -23.29
CA HIS A 321 2.83 -3.99 -22.90
C HIS A 321 3.19 -3.42 -21.53
N PHE A 322 3.43 -4.28 -20.53
CA PHE A 322 3.92 -3.87 -19.21
C PHE A 322 5.30 -3.20 -19.27
N LEU A 323 6.22 -3.73 -20.07
CA LEU A 323 7.53 -3.11 -20.28
C LEU A 323 7.40 -1.73 -20.93
N ARG A 324 6.46 -1.55 -21.87
CA ARG A 324 6.22 -0.25 -22.48
C ARG A 324 5.69 0.76 -21.47
N PHE A 325 4.78 0.36 -20.58
CA PHE A 325 4.32 1.19 -19.48
C PHE A 325 5.48 1.65 -18.57
N GLY A 326 6.36 0.73 -18.16
CA GLY A 326 7.55 1.08 -17.39
C GLY A 326 8.51 2.02 -18.13
N ASN A 327 8.70 1.84 -19.43
CA ASN A 327 9.50 2.73 -20.27
C ASN A 327 8.84 4.10 -20.48
N ALA A 328 7.51 4.20 -20.52
CA ALA A 328 6.81 5.49 -20.57
C ALA A 328 7.00 6.26 -19.26
N MET A 329 6.96 5.59 -18.10
CA MET A 329 7.31 6.24 -16.83
C MET A 329 8.75 6.81 -16.84
N LEU A 330 9.69 6.12 -17.49
CA LEU A 330 11.04 6.63 -17.70
C LEU A 330 11.07 7.84 -18.63
N ASP A 331 10.36 7.78 -19.75
CA ASP A 331 10.24 8.88 -20.71
C ASP A 331 9.73 10.16 -20.00
N LYS A 332 8.74 10.05 -19.11
CA LYS A 332 8.24 11.17 -18.27
C LYS A 332 9.34 11.82 -17.44
N ILE A 333 10.10 11.02 -16.70
CA ILE A 333 11.16 11.54 -15.82
C ILE A 333 12.29 12.18 -16.65
N ALA A 334 12.68 11.55 -17.76
CA ALA A 334 13.68 12.07 -18.68
C ALA A 334 13.25 13.41 -19.28
N SER A 335 11.97 13.53 -19.65
CA SER A 335 11.40 14.76 -20.20
C SER A 335 11.50 15.93 -19.22
N TRP A 336 11.12 15.73 -17.96
CA TRP A 336 11.17 16.79 -16.94
C TRP A 336 12.59 17.21 -16.54
N ARG A 337 13.58 16.35 -16.75
CA ARG A 337 15.00 16.67 -16.56
C ARG A 337 15.64 17.35 -17.79
N GLY A 338 14.87 17.54 -18.87
CA GLY A 338 15.36 18.10 -20.12
C GLY A 338 16.24 17.15 -20.93
N GLU A 339 16.22 15.85 -20.63
CA GLU A 339 17.01 14.84 -21.36
C GLU A 339 16.38 14.49 -22.72
N LEU A 340 15.07 14.71 -22.90
CA LEU A 340 14.40 14.52 -24.18
C LEU A 340 14.34 15.83 -24.96
N GLN A 341 14.77 15.81 -26.21
CA GLN A 341 14.78 16.98 -27.08
C GLN A 341 13.73 16.88 -28.20
N LEU A 342 12.94 17.95 -28.37
CA LEU A 342 12.06 18.11 -29.53
C LEU A 342 12.91 18.20 -30.80
N GLY A 343 12.48 17.52 -31.88
CA GLY A 343 13.22 17.41 -33.14
C GLY A 343 14.19 16.23 -33.18
N HIS A 344 14.60 15.68 -32.03
CA HIS A 344 15.47 14.50 -31.96
C HIS A 344 14.74 13.27 -31.41
N ASP A 345 14.32 13.32 -30.14
CA ASP A 345 13.66 12.20 -29.43
C ASP A 345 12.13 12.27 -29.53
N VAL A 346 11.62 13.50 -29.64
CA VAL A 346 10.20 13.80 -29.76
C VAL A 346 9.95 14.58 -31.04
N LEU A 347 9.05 14.09 -31.89
CA LEU A 347 8.76 14.65 -33.20
C LEU A 347 7.27 15.02 -33.27
N PHE A 348 6.93 16.11 -33.94
CA PHE A 348 5.54 16.32 -34.35
C PHE A 348 5.21 15.40 -35.52
N ALA A 349 4.08 14.71 -35.42
CA ALA A 349 3.53 13.98 -36.55
C ALA A 349 3.10 14.98 -37.66
N PRO A 350 3.02 14.55 -38.92
CA PRO A 350 2.56 15.42 -40.01
C PRO A 350 1.22 16.09 -39.68
N GLY A 351 1.17 17.42 -39.80
CA GLY A 351 -0.02 18.23 -39.51
C GLY A 351 -0.27 18.54 -38.02
N ALA A 352 0.42 17.88 -37.08
CA ALA A 352 0.18 18.07 -35.65
C ALA A 352 0.55 19.48 -35.16
N GLU A 353 1.69 20.01 -35.59
CA GLU A 353 2.12 21.37 -35.23
C GLU A 353 1.15 22.44 -35.76
N ALA A 354 0.64 22.25 -36.97
CA ALA A 354 -0.34 23.14 -37.58
C ALA A 354 -1.70 23.07 -36.87
N ALA A 355 -2.15 21.88 -36.47
CA ALA A 355 -3.41 21.72 -35.73
C ALA A 355 -3.32 22.30 -34.31
N LEU A 356 -2.15 22.17 -33.67
CA LEU A 356 -1.90 22.76 -32.36
C LEU A 356 -1.85 24.30 -32.43
N ASP A 357 -1.41 24.85 -33.56
CA ASP A 357 -1.26 26.29 -33.86
C ASP A 357 -0.83 27.09 -32.63
N VAL A 358 0.44 26.91 -32.26
CA VAL A 358 1.04 27.49 -31.04
C VAL A 358 1.00 29.02 -31.06
N ARG A 359 0.87 29.63 -32.25
CA ARG A 359 0.84 31.09 -32.44
C ARG A 359 -0.54 31.69 -32.15
N ASP A 360 -1.59 30.88 -32.08
CA ASP A 360 -2.91 31.34 -31.67
C ASP A 360 -2.84 31.94 -30.25
N PRO A 361 -3.25 33.21 -30.06
CA PRO A 361 -3.26 33.82 -28.73
C PRO A 361 -4.33 33.22 -27.81
N ARG A 362 -5.38 32.58 -28.36
CA ARG A 362 -6.48 32.00 -27.57
C ARG A 362 -6.02 30.81 -26.73
N GLY A 363 -6.59 30.67 -25.54
CA GLY A 363 -6.46 29.45 -24.76
C GLY A 363 -7.18 28.29 -25.42
N LYS A 364 -6.60 27.08 -25.33
CA LYS A 364 -7.09 25.87 -25.97
C LYS A 364 -7.31 24.77 -24.94
N LEU A 365 -8.35 23.97 -25.16
CA LEU A 365 -8.59 22.75 -24.42
C LEU A 365 -8.00 21.56 -25.17
N LEU A 366 -7.07 20.85 -24.53
CA LEU A 366 -6.46 19.62 -25.03
C LEU A 366 -7.20 18.42 -24.44
N LEU A 367 -8.01 17.75 -25.24
CA LEU A 367 -8.60 16.46 -24.89
C LEU A 367 -7.57 15.35 -25.14
N ALA A 368 -7.03 14.84 -24.03
CA ALA A 368 -6.05 13.77 -24.01
C ALA A 368 -6.70 12.41 -23.72
N SER A 369 -5.91 11.35 -23.75
CA SER A 369 -6.27 10.04 -23.21
C SER A 369 -5.09 9.41 -22.48
N HIS A 370 -5.30 8.25 -21.85
CA HIS A 370 -4.23 7.43 -21.30
C HIS A 370 -3.50 6.60 -22.38
N LEU A 371 -3.73 6.91 -23.65
CA LEU A 371 -2.95 6.42 -24.78
C LEU A 371 -1.66 7.24 -24.94
N GLY A 372 -0.53 6.61 -24.70
CA GLY A 372 0.78 7.21 -24.89
C GLY A 372 1.21 8.09 -23.75
N ASP A 373 2.14 8.99 -24.03
CA ASP A 373 2.89 9.73 -23.03
C ASP A 373 2.64 11.24 -23.08
N VAL A 374 1.38 11.63 -22.90
CA VAL A 374 0.91 13.03 -23.05
C VAL A 374 1.62 13.99 -22.09
N GLU A 375 2.16 13.47 -20.98
CA GLU A 375 2.93 14.23 -20.00
C GLU A 375 4.25 14.78 -20.59
N VAL A 376 4.83 14.09 -21.57
CA VAL A 376 6.02 14.56 -22.31
C VAL A 376 5.70 15.85 -23.08
N CYS A 377 4.49 15.98 -23.64
CA CYS A 377 4.05 17.21 -24.31
C CYS A 377 4.04 18.40 -23.35
N ARG A 378 3.63 18.17 -22.09
CA ARG A 378 3.56 19.20 -21.05
C ARG A 378 4.93 19.69 -20.62
N ALA A 379 5.84 18.75 -20.37
CA ALA A 379 7.22 19.06 -20.01
C ALA A 379 7.92 19.85 -21.14
N LEU A 380 7.76 19.41 -22.40
CA LEU A 380 8.36 20.08 -23.55
C LEU A 380 7.78 21.48 -23.81
N ALA A 381 6.46 21.65 -23.71
CA ALA A 381 5.80 22.96 -23.87
C ALA A 381 6.36 24.01 -22.91
N LYS A 382 6.67 23.59 -21.68
CA LYS A 382 7.27 24.46 -20.66
C LYS A 382 8.74 24.74 -20.91
N ILE A 383 9.54 23.71 -21.17
CA ILE A 383 11.00 23.83 -21.35
C ILE A 383 11.32 24.73 -22.56
N GLN A 384 10.51 24.67 -23.61
CA GLN A 384 10.71 25.46 -24.82
C GLN A 384 9.94 26.80 -24.83
N GLY A 385 9.25 27.14 -23.74
CA GLY A 385 8.59 28.43 -23.57
C GLY A 385 7.40 28.69 -24.49
N TYR A 386 6.73 27.65 -24.99
CA TYR A 386 5.62 27.79 -25.94
C TYR A 386 4.36 28.37 -25.30
N LYS A 387 3.72 27.60 -24.40
CA LYS A 387 2.49 27.98 -23.68
C LYS A 387 2.44 27.25 -22.34
N THR A 388 1.77 27.85 -21.37
CA THR A 388 1.48 27.21 -20.09
C THR A 388 0.39 26.16 -20.27
N ILE A 389 0.67 24.89 -19.99
CA ILE A 389 -0.30 23.80 -20.02
C ILE A 389 -0.69 23.42 -18.59
N ASN A 390 -1.97 23.56 -18.27
CA ASN A 390 -2.59 23.17 -17.00
C ASN A 390 -3.26 21.80 -17.16
N ALA A 391 -2.88 20.79 -16.38
CA ALA A 391 -3.48 19.47 -16.47
C ALA A 391 -4.37 19.19 -15.26
N LEU A 392 -5.59 18.73 -15.49
CA LEU A 392 -6.48 18.25 -14.43
C LEU A 392 -6.04 16.86 -13.97
N VAL A 393 -5.87 16.68 -12.67
CA VAL A 393 -5.48 15.40 -12.07
C VAL A 393 -6.42 15.07 -10.92
N PHE A 394 -7.00 13.87 -10.94
CA PHE A 394 -7.78 13.35 -9.81
C PHE A 394 -6.83 13.02 -8.64
N SER A 395 -7.01 13.71 -7.51
CA SER A 395 -5.96 13.81 -6.48
C SER A 395 -6.09 12.88 -5.27
N GLU A 396 -6.97 11.87 -5.29
CA GLU A 396 -7.24 11.11 -4.07
C GLU A 396 -6.19 10.04 -3.70
N ASN A 397 -5.36 9.53 -4.64
CA ASN A 397 -4.56 8.31 -4.35
C ASN A 397 -3.04 8.34 -4.58
N ALA A 398 -2.39 9.49 -4.86
CA ALA A 398 -0.97 9.50 -5.28
C ALA A 398 -0.01 10.45 -4.51
N GLN A 399 -0.18 10.65 -3.20
CA GLN A 399 0.71 11.52 -2.40
C GLN A 399 2.20 11.12 -2.47
N ARG A 400 2.53 9.81 -2.47
CA ARG A 400 3.92 9.30 -2.57
C ARG A 400 4.56 9.57 -3.92
N PHE A 401 3.81 9.38 -5.01
CA PHE A 401 4.29 9.63 -6.36
C PHE A 401 4.50 11.13 -6.59
N LYS A 402 3.59 11.97 -6.06
CA LYS A 402 3.73 13.43 -6.09
C LYS A 402 4.99 13.89 -5.37
N GLN A 403 5.28 13.34 -4.19
CA GLN A 403 6.47 13.68 -3.40
C GLN A 403 7.78 13.32 -4.14
N ILE A 404 7.87 12.12 -4.73
CA ILE A 404 9.06 11.71 -5.50
C ILE A 404 9.16 12.50 -6.80
N MET A 405 8.04 12.77 -7.48
CA MET A 405 8.07 13.60 -8.68
C MET A 405 8.54 15.02 -8.37
N GLN A 406 8.16 15.58 -7.22
CA GLN A 406 8.70 16.85 -6.73
C GLN A 406 10.20 16.76 -6.38
N GLU A 407 10.69 15.65 -5.80
CA GLU A 407 12.12 15.45 -5.54
C GLU A 407 12.95 15.32 -6.84
N MET A 408 12.44 14.60 -7.85
CA MET A 408 13.16 14.31 -9.10
C MET A 408 13.07 15.45 -10.13
N ALA A 409 11.91 16.08 -10.18
CA ALA A 409 11.57 17.14 -11.11
C ALA A 409 10.63 18.11 -10.39
N PRO A 410 11.16 19.07 -9.61
CA PRO A 410 10.36 20.07 -8.91
C PRO A 410 9.37 20.79 -9.84
N GLN A 411 9.75 20.90 -11.12
CA GLN A 411 8.95 21.50 -12.17
C GLN A 411 7.75 20.65 -12.63
N ALA A 412 7.75 19.33 -12.39
CA ALA A 412 6.67 18.42 -12.76
C ALA A 412 5.39 18.65 -11.96
N GLY A 413 5.47 19.24 -10.76
CA GLY A 413 4.27 19.57 -9.97
C GLY A 413 3.54 20.85 -10.41
N ILE A 414 4.14 21.64 -11.30
CA ILE A 414 3.65 22.98 -11.66
C ILE A 414 2.50 22.85 -12.65
N ASN A 415 1.41 23.60 -12.43
CA ASN A 415 0.18 23.59 -13.25
C ASN A 415 -0.59 22.25 -13.27
N LEU A 416 -0.44 21.43 -12.22
CA LEU A 416 -1.34 20.32 -11.97
C LEU A 416 -2.48 20.79 -11.07
N MET A 417 -3.71 20.74 -11.57
CA MET A 417 -4.89 21.14 -10.84
C MET A 417 -5.53 19.89 -10.22
N PRO A 418 -5.44 19.71 -8.88
CA PRO A 418 -6.13 18.63 -8.21
C PRO A 418 -7.64 18.88 -8.32
N VAL A 419 -8.38 17.90 -8.82
CA VAL A 419 -9.84 17.98 -8.89
C VAL A 419 -10.42 16.75 -8.20
N THR A 420 -11.08 16.96 -7.07
CA THR A 420 -11.89 15.95 -6.38
C THR A 420 -13.27 15.84 -7.03
N ASP A 421 -13.87 16.98 -7.39
CA ASP A 421 -15.14 17.06 -8.11
C ASP A 421 -15.10 18.20 -9.14
N ILE A 422 -15.54 17.95 -10.38
CA ILE A 422 -15.68 18.98 -11.41
C ILE A 422 -16.95 19.79 -11.12
N GLY A 423 -16.82 20.84 -10.32
CA GLY A 423 -17.89 21.77 -9.97
C GLY A 423 -17.86 23.09 -10.76
N PRO A 424 -18.80 24.00 -10.48
CA PRO A 424 -18.81 25.35 -11.07
C PRO A 424 -17.51 26.12 -10.81
N GLU A 425 -16.92 25.97 -9.62
CA GLU A 425 -15.65 26.63 -9.25
C GLU A 425 -14.50 26.19 -10.16
N THR A 426 -14.39 24.88 -10.43
CA THR A 426 -13.40 24.35 -11.37
C THR A 426 -13.61 24.91 -12.77
N ALA A 427 -14.85 24.99 -13.24
CA ALA A 427 -15.15 25.55 -14.55
C ALA A 427 -14.75 27.04 -14.67
N ILE A 428 -15.00 27.83 -13.62
CA ILE A 428 -14.61 29.25 -13.56
C ILE A 428 -13.08 29.39 -13.61
N LEU A 429 -12.36 28.62 -12.78
CA LEU A 429 -10.90 28.62 -12.75
C LEU A 429 -10.29 28.25 -14.11
N LEU A 430 -10.82 27.20 -14.75
CA LEU A 430 -10.35 26.80 -16.07
C LEU A 430 -10.65 27.84 -17.14
N LYS A 431 -11.81 28.50 -17.03
CA LYS A 431 -12.19 29.57 -17.94
C LYS A 431 -11.23 30.76 -17.83
N GLU A 432 -10.91 31.20 -16.61
CA GLU A 432 -9.92 32.26 -16.37
C GLU A 432 -8.55 31.92 -17.00
N LYS A 433 -8.11 30.67 -16.86
CA LYS A 433 -6.86 30.20 -17.46
C LYS A 433 -6.87 30.23 -18.98
N LEU A 434 -7.96 29.77 -19.60
CA LEU A 434 -8.12 29.82 -21.05
C LEU A 434 -8.21 31.27 -21.57
N ASP A 435 -8.87 32.16 -20.83
CA ASP A 435 -9.00 33.57 -21.19
C ASP A 435 -7.65 34.30 -21.09
N ASN A 436 -6.75 33.84 -20.20
CA ASN A 436 -5.35 34.27 -20.14
C ASN A 436 -4.46 33.69 -21.26
N GLY A 437 -5.03 32.95 -22.21
CA GLY A 437 -4.29 32.35 -23.32
C GLY A 437 -3.50 31.09 -22.93
N GLU A 438 -3.71 30.55 -21.72
CA GLU A 438 -3.13 29.29 -21.27
C GLU A 438 -3.89 28.09 -21.86
N TRP A 439 -3.24 26.93 -21.91
CA TRP A 439 -3.87 25.69 -22.36
C TRP A 439 -4.27 24.83 -21.17
N VAL A 440 -5.36 24.08 -21.34
CA VAL A 440 -5.89 23.18 -20.32
C VAL A 440 -5.96 21.77 -20.91
N ALA A 441 -5.40 20.77 -20.24
CA ALA A 441 -5.45 19.36 -20.64
C ALA A 441 -6.39 18.56 -19.74
N ILE A 442 -7.31 17.81 -20.36
CA ILE A 442 -8.28 16.94 -19.69
C ILE A 442 -8.29 15.58 -20.38
N VAL A 443 -8.26 14.51 -19.59
CA VAL A 443 -8.38 13.14 -20.10
C VAL A 443 -9.83 12.78 -20.39
N GLY A 444 -10.10 12.27 -21.59
CA GLY A 444 -11.45 11.98 -22.10
C GLY A 444 -11.88 10.52 -22.01
N ASP A 445 -11.01 9.61 -21.53
CA ASP A 445 -11.19 8.17 -21.65
C ASP A 445 -11.50 7.44 -20.33
N ARG A 446 -11.21 8.01 -19.15
CA ARG A 446 -11.49 7.34 -17.86
C ARG A 446 -12.71 7.90 -17.14
N ILE A 447 -13.51 6.98 -16.61
CA ILE A 447 -14.65 7.29 -15.72
C ILE A 447 -14.10 7.61 -14.33
N ALA A 448 -14.69 8.57 -13.64
CA ALA A 448 -14.34 8.85 -12.24
C ALA A 448 -14.61 7.60 -11.37
N VAL A 449 -13.89 7.43 -10.27
CA VAL A 449 -14.06 6.26 -9.37
C VAL A 449 -15.26 6.42 -8.43
N THR A 450 -15.74 7.66 -8.25
CA THR A 450 -16.87 7.98 -7.37
C THR A 450 -18.12 8.27 -8.20
N PRO A 451 -19.22 7.50 -8.04
CA PRO A 451 -20.49 7.87 -8.64
C PRO A 451 -20.98 9.20 -8.03
N GLN A 452 -21.60 10.06 -8.85
CA GLN A 452 -22.12 11.33 -8.35
C GLN A 452 -23.20 11.12 -7.27
N ARG A 453 -23.51 12.19 -6.52
CA ARG A 453 -24.66 12.25 -5.61
C ARG A 453 -25.92 11.75 -6.35
N GLY A 454 -26.34 10.52 -6.05
CA GLY A 454 -27.45 9.84 -6.73
C GLY A 454 -27.18 8.41 -7.20
N GLY A 455 -25.91 7.97 -7.25
CA GLY A 455 -25.54 6.58 -7.57
C GLY A 455 -25.40 6.25 -9.06
N ASP A 456 -25.78 7.16 -9.96
CA ASP A 456 -25.71 6.95 -11.41
C ASP A 456 -24.35 7.36 -12.02
N TRP A 457 -23.86 6.53 -12.95
CA TRP A 457 -22.66 6.81 -13.75
C TRP A 457 -22.99 7.71 -14.94
N ARG A 458 -22.33 8.88 -15.06
CA ARG A 458 -22.47 9.76 -16.24
C ARG A 458 -21.57 9.30 -17.39
N VAL A 459 -22.01 8.26 -18.08
CA VAL A 459 -21.28 7.68 -19.23
C VAL A 459 -22.11 7.71 -20.51
N CYS A 460 -21.45 7.74 -21.65
CA CYS A 460 -22.01 7.40 -22.94
C CYS A 460 -21.36 6.12 -23.43
N TRP A 461 -22.17 5.19 -23.92
CA TRP A 461 -21.67 3.96 -24.51
C TRP A 461 -21.39 4.21 -25.99
N SER A 462 -20.13 4.04 -26.39
CA SER A 462 -19.68 4.31 -27.76
C SER A 462 -18.95 3.09 -28.32
N PRO A 463 -19.07 2.80 -29.63
CA PRO A 463 -18.31 1.72 -30.26
C PRO A 463 -16.79 1.96 -30.11
N PHE A 464 -16.09 0.97 -29.55
CA PHE A 464 -14.64 1.01 -29.39
C PHE A 464 -14.05 -0.41 -29.46
N MET A 465 -13.16 -0.64 -30.43
CA MET A 465 -12.61 -1.95 -30.78
C MET A 465 -13.70 -3.03 -30.98
N GLY A 466 -14.74 -2.67 -31.72
CA GLY A 466 -15.83 -3.60 -32.09
C GLY A 466 -16.85 -3.92 -30.99
N GLN A 467 -16.76 -3.31 -29.81
CA GLN A 467 -17.74 -3.46 -28.72
C GLN A 467 -18.09 -2.10 -28.09
N PRO A 468 -19.30 -1.94 -27.53
CA PRO A 468 -19.66 -0.72 -26.81
C PRO A 468 -18.81 -0.59 -25.53
N ALA A 469 -18.12 0.53 -25.36
CA ALA A 469 -17.36 0.87 -24.15
C ALA A 469 -17.93 2.13 -23.49
N PRO A 470 -17.90 2.23 -22.15
CA PRO A 470 -18.39 3.39 -21.44
C PRO A 470 -17.34 4.52 -21.40
N PHE A 471 -17.67 5.68 -21.97
CA PHE A 471 -16.84 6.89 -21.94
C PHE A 471 -17.44 7.96 -21.03
N PRO A 472 -16.62 8.76 -20.31
CA PRO A 472 -17.11 9.79 -19.40
C PRO A 472 -17.74 10.98 -20.15
N GLN A 473 -18.90 11.43 -19.69
CA GLN A 473 -19.54 12.63 -20.25
C GLN A 473 -18.88 13.94 -19.78
N GLY A 474 -18.25 13.93 -18.59
CA GLY A 474 -17.74 15.11 -17.89
C GLY A 474 -16.81 16.01 -18.73
N PRO A 475 -15.73 15.47 -19.32
CA PRO A 475 -14.78 16.23 -20.13
C PRO A 475 -15.44 16.99 -21.29
N PHE A 476 -16.39 16.37 -21.98
CA PHE A 476 -17.09 16.95 -23.14
C PHE A 476 -18.11 18.01 -22.72
N ILE A 477 -18.82 17.78 -21.62
CA ILE A 477 -19.70 18.81 -21.05
C ILE A 477 -18.90 20.04 -20.63
N LEU A 478 -17.76 19.84 -19.97
CA LEU A 478 -16.88 20.93 -19.56
C LEU A 478 -16.31 21.66 -20.78
N ALA A 479 -15.85 20.94 -21.80
CA ALA A 479 -15.41 21.54 -23.07
C ALA A 479 -16.47 22.45 -23.70
N SER A 480 -17.74 22.03 -23.67
CA SER A 480 -18.84 22.84 -24.20
C SER A 480 -19.17 24.08 -23.35
N ILE A 481 -18.97 24.01 -22.03
CA ILE A 481 -19.15 25.15 -21.12
C ILE A 481 -18.05 26.20 -21.31
N LEU A 482 -16.80 25.76 -21.52
CA LEU A 482 -15.64 26.66 -21.63
C LEU A 482 -15.61 27.48 -22.93
N ARG A 483 -16.33 27.04 -23.97
CA ARG A 483 -16.49 27.76 -25.26
C ARG A 483 -15.16 28.19 -25.87
N CYS A 484 -14.20 27.27 -25.90
CA CYS A 484 -12.85 27.49 -26.45
C CYS A 484 -12.55 26.45 -27.56
N PRO A 485 -11.49 26.67 -28.36
CA PRO A 485 -10.98 25.66 -29.27
C PRO A 485 -10.58 24.38 -28.52
N VAL A 486 -10.97 23.25 -29.07
CA VAL A 486 -10.71 21.91 -28.53
C VAL A 486 -9.87 21.13 -29.53
N ASN A 487 -8.75 20.60 -29.07
CA ASN A 487 -7.85 19.75 -29.85
C ASN A 487 -7.70 18.39 -29.19
N LEU A 488 -7.56 17.32 -29.98
CA LEU A 488 -7.11 16.03 -29.49
C LEU A 488 -5.59 15.99 -29.50
N ILE A 489 -4.98 15.39 -28.47
CA ILE A 489 -3.53 15.23 -28.38
C ILE A 489 -3.15 13.82 -27.93
N PHE A 490 -2.22 13.20 -28.65
CA PHE A 490 -1.67 11.87 -28.35
C PHE A 490 -0.16 11.87 -28.55
N ALA A 491 0.58 11.21 -27.66
CA ALA A 491 2.04 11.10 -27.76
C ALA A 491 2.45 9.63 -27.85
N LEU A 492 2.62 9.13 -29.07
CA LEU A 492 2.77 7.70 -29.34
C LEU A 492 4.23 7.33 -29.62
N ARG A 493 4.67 6.16 -29.17
CA ARG A 493 6.01 5.63 -29.48
C ARG A 493 6.00 4.94 -30.83
N GLN A 494 6.68 5.53 -31.80
CA GLN A 494 6.82 4.97 -33.15
C GLN A 494 8.31 4.91 -33.53
N ARG A 495 8.76 3.74 -34.02
CA ARG A 495 10.15 3.52 -34.46
C ARG A 495 11.23 3.97 -33.46
N GLY A 496 10.96 3.82 -32.17
CA GLY A 496 11.89 4.19 -31.11
C GLY A 496 11.89 5.67 -30.72
N LYS A 497 11.05 6.52 -31.32
CA LYS A 497 10.87 7.94 -30.97
C LYS A 497 9.43 8.22 -30.52
N LEU A 498 9.21 9.31 -29.80
CA LEU A 498 7.86 9.77 -29.46
C LEU A 498 7.33 10.71 -30.54
N HIS A 499 6.13 10.46 -31.03
CA HIS A 499 5.45 11.26 -32.03
C HIS A 499 4.23 11.92 -31.40
N ILE A 500 4.21 13.25 -31.40
CA ILE A 500 3.08 14.06 -30.94
C ILE A 500 2.11 14.20 -32.11
N HIS A 501 0.93 13.59 -31.97
CA HIS A 501 -0.20 13.77 -32.85
C HIS A 501 -1.15 14.78 -32.22
N CYS A 502 -1.62 15.73 -33.03
CA CYS A 502 -2.60 16.72 -32.64
C CYS A 502 -3.57 16.94 -33.79
N GLU A 503 -4.86 17.05 -33.48
CA GLU A 503 -5.92 17.32 -34.46
C GLU A 503 -6.97 18.25 -33.85
N THR A 504 -7.60 19.07 -34.70
CA THR A 504 -8.71 19.93 -34.28
C THR A 504 -9.95 19.08 -34.06
N PHE A 505 -10.55 19.20 -32.87
CA PHE A 505 -11.74 18.46 -32.50
C PHE A 505 -13.03 19.28 -32.67
N ALA A 506 -13.03 20.51 -32.13
CA ALA A 506 -14.14 21.46 -32.25
C ALA A 506 -13.66 22.89 -31.92
N ASP A 507 -14.28 23.92 -32.51
CA ASP A 507 -14.01 25.32 -32.15
C ASP A 507 -15.31 26.15 -32.23
N PRO A 508 -16.07 26.30 -31.12
CA PRO A 508 -16.04 25.52 -29.88
C PRO A 508 -16.91 24.25 -29.97
N LEU A 509 -16.85 23.39 -28.95
CA LEU A 509 -17.78 22.26 -28.83
C LEU A 509 -19.19 22.74 -28.44
N LEU A 510 -20.17 22.56 -29.32
CA LEU A 510 -21.55 23.00 -29.10
C LEU A 510 -22.45 21.84 -28.66
N LEU A 511 -23.13 22.00 -27.52
CA LEU A 511 -24.18 21.09 -27.04
C LEU A 511 -25.51 21.86 -26.89
N PRO A 512 -26.32 21.96 -27.96
CA PRO A 512 -27.59 22.71 -27.95
C PRO A 512 -28.58 22.15 -26.92
N ARG A 513 -29.36 23.00 -26.24
CA ARG A 513 -30.24 22.57 -25.14
C ARG A 513 -31.27 21.51 -25.54
N GLY A 514 -31.85 21.61 -26.73
CA GLY A 514 -32.86 20.67 -27.24
C GLY A 514 -32.30 19.33 -27.71
N GLU A 515 -31.03 19.29 -28.11
CA GLU A 515 -30.37 18.10 -28.70
C GLU A 515 -29.13 17.67 -27.89
N ARG A 516 -29.05 18.10 -26.63
CA ARG A 516 -27.85 17.98 -25.80
C ARG A 516 -27.33 16.55 -25.73
N GLN A 517 -28.23 15.59 -25.53
CA GLN A 517 -27.87 14.19 -25.40
C GLN A 517 -27.32 13.62 -26.72
N GLN A 518 -27.94 13.93 -27.85
CA GLN A 518 -27.49 13.46 -29.16
C GLN A 518 -26.16 14.12 -29.55
N ALA A 519 -26.03 15.43 -29.36
CA ALA A 519 -24.79 16.15 -29.65
C ALA A 519 -23.63 15.64 -28.78
N LEU A 520 -23.90 15.31 -27.51
CA LEU A 520 -22.92 14.73 -26.61
C LEU A 520 -22.51 13.32 -27.05
N GLN A 521 -23.48 12.47 -27.41
CA GLN A 521 -23.21 11.13 -27.94
C GLN A 521 -22.34 11.21 -29.21
N ASN A 522 -22.69 12.06 -30.17
CA ASN A 522 -21.93 12.24 -31.41
C ASN A 522 -20.49 12.70 -31.15
N ALA A 523 -20.28 13.61 -30.19
CA ALA A 523 -18.95 14.07 -29.82
C ALA A 523 -18.11 12.94 -29.20
N ILE A 524 -18.71 12.13 -28.33
CA ILE A 524 -18.02 11.01 -27.68
C ILE A 524 -17.75 9.88 -28.68
N ASP A 525 -18.68 9.57 -29.59
CA ASP A 525 -18.48 8.61 -30.67
C ASP A 525 -17.32 9.03 -31.58
N HIS A 526 -17.25 10.33 -31.93
CA HIS A 526 -16.13 10.87 -32.70
C HIS A 526 -14.81 10.71 -31.93
N TYR A 527 -14.77 11.07 -30.65
CA TYR A 527 -13.58 10.88 -29.81
C TYR A 527 -13.17 9.41 -29.71
N ALA A 528 -14.10 8.49 -29.49
CA ALA A 528 -13.84 7.06 -29.41
C ALA A 528 -13.25 6.52 -30.73
N ALA A 529 -13.78 6.96 -31.88
CA ALA A 529 -13.26 6.58 -33.19
C ALA A 529 -11.84 7.10 -33.43
N ARG A 530 -11.53 8.34 -33.01
CA ARG A 530 -10.17 8.89 -33.10
C ARG A 530 -9.21 8.19 -32.15
N LEU A 531 -9.65 7.91 -30.92
CA LEU A 531 -8.88 7.15 -29.96
C LEU A 531 -8.56 5.74 -30.47
N GLU A 532 -9.53 5.05 -31.07
CA GLU A 532 -9.35 3.74 -31.68
C GLU A 532 -8.30 3.79 -32.79
N HIS A 533 -8.40 4.76 -33.69
CA HIS A 533 -7.43 4.99 -34.76
C HIS A 533 -5.99 5.10 -34.25
N TYR A 534 -5.75 5.89 -33.21
CA TYR A 534 -4.42 6.06 -32.63
C TYR A 534 -3.97 4.86 -31.79
N ALA A 535 -4.90 4.20 -31.08
CA ALA A 535 -4.58 3.03 -30.28
C ALA A 535 -4.13 1.85 -31.15
N LEU A 536 -4.68 1.73 -32.35
CA LEU A 536 -4.24 0.76 -33.36
C LEU A 536 -2.86 1.09 -33.95
N GLN A 537 -2.40 2.35 -33.94
CA GLN A 537 -1.06 2.71 -34.40
C GLN A 537 0.02 2.40 -33.35
N SER A 538 -0.31 2.47 -32.06
CA SER A 538 0.59 2.08 -30.98
C SER A 538 -0.14 1.30 -29.88
N PRO A 539 -0.42 0.00 -30.11
CA PRO A 539 -1.22 -0.79 -29.17
C PRO A 539 -0.60 -0.97 -27.79
N LEU A 540 0.73 -0.90 -27.69
CA LEU A 540 1.45 -1.03 -26.41
C LEU A 540 1.45 0.26 -25.58
N ASP A 541 0.97 1.38 -26.15
CA ASP A 541 0.88 2.66 -25.46
C ASP A 541 -0.46 2.85 -24.73
N TRP A 542 -1.39 1.89 -24.80
CA TRP A 542 -2.71 1.98 -24.16
C TRP A 542 -2.67 1.51 -22.70
N PHE A 543 -2.38 2.43 -21.77
CA PHE A 543 -2.08 2.09 -20.38
C PHE A 543 -3.31 1.89 -19.47
N ASN A 544 -4.36 1.25 -19.98
CA ASN A 544 -5.53 0.83 -19.20
C ASN A 544 -5.38 -0.66 -18.84
N PHE A 545 -4.91 -0.93 -17.62
CA PHE A 545 -4.69 -2.27 -17.06
C PHE A 545 -5.88 -2.77 -16.21
N PHE A 546 -7.08 -2.32 -16.55
CA PHE A 546 -8.36 -2.73 -15.97
C PHE A 546 -9.36 -3.00 -17.10
N ASP A 547 -10.52 -3.55 -16.79
CA ASP A 547 -11.55 -3.80 -17.81
C ASP A 547 -12.20 -2.48 -18.24
N PHE A 548 -11.74 -1.95 -19.38
CA PHE A 548 -12.23 -0.69 -19.95
C PHE A 548 -13.67 -0.79 -20.48
N TRP A 549 -14.18 -2.00 -20.77
CA TRP A 549 -15.52 -2.20 -21.34
C TRP A 549 -16.60 -2.37 -20.27
N GLN A 550 -16.24 -2.30 -18.98
CA GLN A 550 -17.17 -2.42 -17.87
C GLN A 550 -17.17 -1.15 -17.02
N LEU A 551 -18.31 -0.88 -16.37
CA LEU A 551 -18.37 0.15 -15.35
C LEU A 551 -17.60 -0.34 -14.11
N PRO A 552 -16.91 0.56 -13.39
CA PRO A 552 -16.22 0.19 -12.16
C PRO A 552 -17.20 -0.45 -11.16
N GLU A 553 -16.86 -1.62 -10.61
CA GLU A 553 -17.61 -2.17 -9.48
C GLU A 553 -17.40 -1.24 -8.27
N ILE A 554 -18.45 -0.96 -7.49
CA ILE A 554 -18.38 -0.08 -6.29
C ILE A 554 -17.32 -0.57 -5.26
N GLN A 555 -16.87 -1.82 -5.38
CA GLN A 555 -15.83 -2.44 -4.56
C GLN A 555 -14.40 -2.32 -5.13
N ASP A 556 -14.19 -1.98 -6.41
CA ASP A 556 -12.87 -1.77 -7.01
C ASP A 556 -12.39 -0.33 -6.73
N LYS A 557 -12.20 0.00 -5.44
CA LYS A 557 -11.76 1.34 -4.98
C LYS A 557 -10.24 1.51 -4.98
N GLU A 558 -9.67 2.26 -5.90
CA GLU A 558 -8.93 1.69 -7.04
C GLU A 558 -7.89 0.67 -6.60
#